data_AF-A0A522C2H9-F1
#
_entry.id   AF-A0A522C2H9-F1
#
_cell.length_a   1.000
_cell.length_b   1.000
_cell.length_c   1.000
_cell.angle_alpha   90.00
_cell.angle_beta   90.00
_cell.angle_gamma   90.00
#
_symmetry.space_group_name_H-M   'P 1'
#
loop_
_entity.id
_entity.type
_entity.pdbx_description
1 polymer ?
#
loop_
_entity_poly.entity_id
_entity_poly.type
_entity_poly.pdbx_seq_one_letter_code
_entity_poly.pdbx_strand_id
1 'polypeptide(L)'
;MGGIAMRILIVSLFLLLCMIFSFTYAQEKEHVYTPHPHKHKQHAKVKNPIPMDEQTIKKGAELYERYCIGCHGKAGRAGGRLALAKAVYVHGDTDGEIFHAISAGVKGTAMRAFNKDLTEDMRWNLVNYVKNLITTDSPGGKTIERPGKQIRQTNVKEYTLTYYLLNLSERGEMMKLMEGHSVLGMKKGADVTNHLMVYIQKPDGKIVPGDVAFLLIDPDGKDFSTMTMGMYGGYGADINMKIKGSYTIKAKIVIEGRDIVRLEDEFTFQMN
;
A
#
# COMPACT_ATOMS: atom_id res chain seq x y z
N MET A 1 -2.06 64.42 10.73
CA MET A 1 -2.72 63.28 11.40
C MET A 1 -3.01 62.08 10.47
N GLY A 2 -2.60 62.05 9.19
CA GLY A 2 -2.98 60.97 8.25
C GLY A 2 -2.03 59.77 8.14
N GLY A 3 -0.77 59.87 8.55
CA GLY A 3 0.23 58.81 8.31
C GLY A 3 0.16 57.61 9.26
N ILE A 4 -0.22 57.83 10.52
CA ILE A 4 -0.26 56.77 11.54
C ILE A 4 -1.51 55.89 11.35
N ALA A 5 -2.66 56.50 11.05
CA ALA A 5 -3.90 55.77 10.78
C ALA A 5 -3.78 54.85 9.56
N MET A 6 -3.11 55.30 8.48
CA MET A 6 -2.88 54.50 7.28
C MET A 6 -1.99 53.28 7.56
N ARG A 7 -0.96 53.43 8.39
CA ARG A 7 -0.05 52.33 8.78
C ARG A 7 -0.74 51.28 9.63
N ILE A 8 -1.61 51.68 10.54
CA ILE A 8 -2.41 50.76 11.36
C ILE A 8 -3.36 49.96 10.46
N LEU A 9 -4.01 50.60 9.50
CA LEU A 9 -4.94 49.93 8.59
C LEU A 9 -4.24 48.85 7.72
N ILE A 10 -3.04 49.14 7.22
CA ILE A 10 -2.26 48.20 6.39
C ILE A 10 -1.78 47.01 7.22
N VAL A 11 -1.30 47.23 8.45
CA VAL A 11 -0.87 46.15 9.34
C VAL A 11 -2.04 45.26 9.77
N SER A 12 -3.20 45.86 10.07
CA SER A 12 -4.41 45.10 10.38
C SER A 12 -4.90 44.28 9.19
N LEU A 13 -4.85 44.83 7.97
CA LEU A 13 -5.24 44.10 6.75
C LEU A 13 -4.26 42.96 6.44
N PHE A 14 -2.95 43.18 6.66
CA PHE A 14 -1.93 42.15 6.46
C PHE A 14 -2.06 41.01 7.50
N LEU A 15 -2.32 41.33 8.77
CA LEU A 15 -2.58 40.33 9.82
C LEU A 15 -3.86 39.53 9.54
N LEU A 16 -4.91 40.18 9.03
CA LEU A 16 -6.14 39.51 8.62
C LEU A 16 -5.89 38.58 7.43
N LEU A 17 -5.11 39.02 6.43
CA LEU A 17 -4.73 38.22 5.28
C LEU A 17 -3.88 37.01 5.69
N CYS A 18 -2.93 37.17 6.62
CA CYS A 18 -2.14 36.08 7.19
C CYS A 18 -2.99 35.07 7.98
N MET A 19 -4.01 35.52 8.72
CA MET A 19 -4.97 34.62 9.37
C MET A 19 -5.80 33.83 8.36
N ILE A 20 -6.28 34.48 7.29
CA ILE A 20 -7.04 33.80 6.23
C ILE A 20 -6.16 32.78 5.51
N PHE A 21 -4.90 33.13 5.21
CA PHE A 21 -3.93 32.22 4.58
C PHE A 21 -3.56 31.04 5.48
N SER A 22 -3.50 31.26 6.81
CA SER A 22 -3.29 30.20 7.79
C SER A 22 -4.52 29.28 7.92
N PHE A 23 -5.74 29.81 7.73
CA PHE A 23 -6.97 29.02 7.72
C PHE A 23 -7.10 28.15 6.46
N THR A 24 -6.63 28.61 5.29
CA THR A 24 -6.54 27.79 4.08
C THR A 24 -5.41 26.77 4.14
N TYR A 25 -4.27 27.09 4.76
CA TYR A 25 -3.16 26.13 4.93
C TYR A 25 -3.44 25.07 6.00
N ALA A 26 -4.15 25.41 7.08
CA ALA A 26 -4.53 24.47 8.15
C ALA A 26 -5.64 23.48 7.77
N GLN A 27 -6.18 23.56 6.54
CA GLN A 27 -7.20 22.63 6.03
C GLN A 27 -6.68 21.56 5.09
N GLU A 28 -5.38 21.47 4.83
CA GLU A 28 -4.79 20.23 4.32
C GLU A 28 -4.71 19.23 5.48
N LYS A 29 -5.87 18.68 5.84
CA LYS A 29 -5.94 17.48 6.68
C LYS A 29 -5.17 16.41 5.94
N GLU A 30 -3.95 16.19 6.41
CA GLU A 30 -3.24 14.91 6.46
C GLU A 30 -4.24 13.78 6.17
N HIS A 31 -4.12 13.19 4.98
CA HIS A 31 -4.87 11.99 4.62
C HIS A 31 -4.31 10.85 5.48
N VAL A 32 -4.69 10.85 6.76
CA VAL A 32 -4.46 9.75 7.68
C VAL A 32 -5.12 8.54 7.04
N TYR A 33 -4.31 7.54 6.69
CA TYR A 33 -4.76 6.20 6.32
C TYR A 33 -5.87 5.80 7.29
N THR A 34 -7.11 5.71 6.82
CA THR A 34 -8.18 5.14 7.63
C THR A 34 -7.89 3.65 7.70
N PRO A 35 -7.47 3.11 8.86
CA PRO A 35 -7.23 1.68 8.97
C PRO A 35 -8.53 0.96 8.62
N HIS A 36 -8.44 -0.16 7.91
CA HIS A 36 -9.60 -1.04 7.74
C HIS A 36 -10.25 -1.23 9.12
N PRO A 37 -11.59 -1.24 9.24
CA PRO A 37 -12.24 -1.33 10.53
C PRO A 37 -11.77 -2.57 11.28
N HIS A 38 -10.83 -2.39 12.20
CA HIS A 38 -10.24 -3.45 13.01
C HIS A 38 -11.39 -4.08 13.79
N LYS A 39 -11.81 -5.28 13.39
CA LYS A 39 -12.84 -6.04 14.13
C LYS A 39 -12.34 -6.39 15.54
N HIS A 40 -11.03 -6.33 15.76
CA HIS A 40 -10.36 -6.68 17.01
C HIS A 40 -9.42 -5.58 17.51
N LYS A 41 -9.94 -4.36 17.76
CA LYS A 41 -9.17 -3.18 18.21
C LYS A 41 -8.22 -3.45 19.40
N GLN A 42 -8.55 -4.40 20.27
CA GLN A 42 -7.71 -4.80 21.41
C GLN A 42 -6.39 -5.48 21.00
N HIS A 43 -6.34 -6.14 19.84
CA HIS A 43 -5.14 -6.83 19.36
C HIS A 43 -4.32 -6.00 18.38
N ALA A 44 -4.89 -4.91 17.83
CA ALA A 44 -4.23 -4.05 16.84
C ALA A 44 -2.91 -3.40 17.34
N LYS A 45 -2.73 -3.29 18.66
CA LYS A 45 -1.51 -2.72 19.28
C LYS A 45 -0.45 -3.76 19.64
N VAL A 46 -0.77 -5.06 19.53
CA VAL A 46 0.17 -6.12 19.88
C VAL A 46 1.17 -6.26 18.74
N LYS A 47 2.45 -6.07 19.06
CA LYS A 47 3.56 -6.23 18.12
C LYS A 47 4.08 -7.66 18.18
N ASN A 48 4.57 -8.16 17.04
CA ASN A 48 5.27 -9.44 17.01
C ASN A 48 6.59 -9.33 17.81
N PRO A 49 6.79 -10.12 18.89
CA PRO A 49 8.06 -10.12 19.62
C PRO A 49 9.19 -10.84 18.86
N ILE A 50 8.86 -11.63 17.83
CA ILE A 50 9.81 -12.34 16.99
C ILE A 50 10.14 -11.48 15.76
N PRO A 51 11.42 -11.12 15.54
CA PRO A 51 11.81 -10.32 14.38
C PRO A 51 11.47 -11.05 13.09
N MET A 52 11.09 -10.29 12.06
CA MET A 52 10.83 -10.83 10.73
C MET A 52 12.15 -10.94 9.96
N ASP A 53 12.69 -12.16 9.90
CA ASP A 53 13.94 -12.49 9.22
C ASP A 53 13.80 -13.79 8.40
N GLU A 54 14.83 -14.16 7.65
CA GLU A 54 14.78 -15.33 6.78
C GLU A 54 14.51 -16.64 7.54
N GLN A 55 15.07 -16.78 8.75
CA GLN A 55 14.92 -18.00 9.55
C GLN A 55 13.49 -18.15 10.07
N THR A 56 12.90 -17.06 10.57
CA THR A 56 11.54 -17.03 11.12
C THR A 56 10.49 -17.15 10.02
N ILE A 57 10.71 -16.53 8.85
CA ILE A 57 9.90 -16.73 7.66
C ILE A 57 9.94 -18.19 7.21
N LYS A 58 11.13 -18.82 7.16
CA LYS A 58 11.26 -20.24 6.77
C LYS A 58 10.51 -21.16 7.73
N LYS A 59 10.66 -20.97 9.05
CA LYS A 59 9.90 -21.71 10.06
C LYS A 59 8.39 -21.52 9.88
N GLY A 60 7.95 -20.28 9.60
CA GLY A 60 6.56 -19.98 9.30
C GLY A 60 6.05 -20.66 8.03
N ALA A 61 6.88 -20.75 6.99
CA ALA A 61 6.54 -21.42 5.73
C ALA A 61 6.29 -22.92 5.91
N GLU A 62 7.15 -23.61 6.67
CA GLU A 62 7.02 -25.03 6.99
C GLU A 62 5.73 -25.32 7.78
N LEU A 63 5.40 -24.44 8.73
CA LEU A 63 4.13 -24.52 9.47
C LEU A 63 2.93 -24.26 8.55
N TYR A 64 3.01 -23.25 7.69
CA TYR A 64 1.93 -22.91 6.78
C TYR A 64 1.61 -24.06 5.82
N GLU A 65 2.63 -24.72 5.28
CA GLU A 65 2.49 -25.89 4.42
C GLU A 65 1.79 -27.05 5.14
N ARG A 66 2.07 -27.25 6.43
CA ARG A 66 1.44 -28.31 7.21
C ARG A 66 -0.01 -28.00 7.61
N TYR A 67 -0.30 -26.76 8.00
CA TYR A 67 -1.54 -26.43 8.71
C TYR A 67 -2.53 -25.55 7.93
N CYS A 68 -2.04 -24.73 6.99
CA CYS A 68 -2.83 -23.66 6.39
C CYS A 68 -3.14 -23.88 4.90
N ILE A 69 -2.25 -24.60 4.18
CA ILE A 69 -2.34 -24.77 2.73
C ILE A 69 -3.66 -25.37 2.27
N GLY A 70 -4.25 -26.28 3.05
CA GLY A 70 -5.46 -27.01 2.67
C GLY A 70 -6.68 -26.12 2.41
N CYS A 71 -6.71 -24.93 3.02
CA CYS A 71 -7.78 -23.94 2.80
C CYS A 71 -7.26 -22.67 2.11
N HIS A 72 -6.07 -22.19 2.48
CA HIS A 72 -5.54 -20.91 2.01
C HIS A 72 -4.65 -21.03 0.76
N GLY A 73 -4.44 -22.24 0.25
CA GLY A 73 -3.68 -22.50 -0.97
C GLY A 73 -2.18 -22.28 -0.81
N LYS A 74 -1.40 -22.76 -1.78
CA LYS A 74 0.06 -22.57 -1.77
C LYS A 74 0.39 -21.08 -1.79
N ALA A 75 1.26 -20.65 -0.88
CA ALA A 75 1.65 -19.25 -0.72
C ALA A 75 0.45 -18.28 -0.52
N GLY A 76 -0.63 -18.71 0.13
CA GLY A 76 -1.79 -17.86 0.41
C GLY A 76 -2.66 -17.53 -0.81
N ARG A 77 -2.55 -18.30 -1.90
CA ARG A 77 -3.20 -18.00 -3.19
C ARG A 77 -4.50 -18.78 -3.43
N ALA A 78 -5.22 -19.19 -2.38
CA ALA A 78 -6.61 -19.65 -2.55
C ALA A 78 -7.50 -18.55 -3.15
N GLY A 79 -8.63 -18.93 -3.73
CA GLY A 79 -9.58 -17.99 -4.32
C GLY A 79 -10.38 -17.18 -3.28
N GLY A 80 -10.94 -16.05 -3.72
CA GLY A 80 -11.94 -15.30 -2.95
C GLY A 80 -11.43 -14.82 -1.57
N ARG A 81 -12.22 -15.08 -0.52
CA ARG A 81 -11.93 -14.65 0.87
C ARG A 81 -10.83 -15.44 1.57
N LEU A 82 -10.38 -16.54 0.96
CA LEU A 82 -9.35 -17.41 1.52
C LEU A 82 -7.94 -17.00 1.08
N ALA A 83 -7.82 -16.08 0.12
CA ALA A 83 -6.52 -15.59 -0.31
C ALA A 83 -5.87 -14.73 0.79
N LEU A 84 -4.71 -15.17 1.28
CA LEU A 84 -3.89 -14.45 2.27
C LEU A 84 -2.78 -13.61 1.62
N ALA A 85 -2.45 -13.87 0.36
CA ALA A 85 -1.56 -13.02 -0.45
C ALA A 85 -2.30 -11.80 -1.02
N LYS A 86 -3.15 -11.15 -0.21
CA LYS A 86 -3.90 -9.94 -0.55
C LYS A 86 -3.51 -8.81 0.40
N ALA A 87 -3.60 -7.57 -0.08
CA ALA A 87 -3.35 -6.38 0.74
C ALA A 87 -4.45 -6.12 1.79
N VAL A 88 -5.60 -6.79 1.71
CA VAL A 88 -6.74 -6.56 2.60
C VAL A 88 -7.07 -7.84 3.36
N TYR A 89 -6.96 -7.78 4.69
CA TYR A 89 -7.40 -8.82 5.59
C TYR A 89 -8.76 -8.46 6.21
N VAL A 90 -9.75 -9.35 6.04
CA VAL A 90 -11.13 -9.15 6.53
C VAL A 90 -11.22 -9.12 8.07
N HIS A 91 -10.17 -9.61 8.74
CA HIS A 91 -10.09 -9.74 10.20
C HIS A 91 -8.97 -8.90 10.83
N GLY A 92 -8.39 -7.95 10.08
CA GLY A 92 -7.29 -7.09 10.52
C GLY A 92 -5.92 -7.49 9.96
N ASP A 93 -5.07 -6.51 9.73
CA ASP A 93 -3.79 -6.61 9.02
C ASP A 93 -2.55 -6.35 9.90
N THR A 94 -2.78 -6.02 11.17
CA THR A 94 -1.73 -5.89 12.20
C THR A 94 -1.24 -7.27 12.64
N ASP A 95 0.01 -7.33 13.11
CA ASP A 95 0.62 -8.58 13.57
C ASP A 95 -0.22 -9.26 14.66
N GLY A 96 -0.69 -8.49 15.64
CA GLY A 96 -1.54 -8.97 16.72
C GLY A 96 -2.91 -9.48 16.27
N GLU A 97 -3.53 -8.86 15.26
CA GLU A 97 -4.81 -9.34 14.72
C GLU A 97 -4.65 -10.64 13.94
N ILE A 98 -3.60 -10.76 13.14
CA ILE A 98 -3.28 -12.00 12.43
C ILE A 98 -2.96 -13.10 13.44
N PHE A 99 -2.15 -12.80 14.46
CA PHE A 99 -1.85 -13.72 15.55
C PHE A 99 -3.11 -14.17 16.28
N HIS A 100 -4.03 -13.25 16.56
CA HIS A 100 -5.31 -13.58 17.19
C HIS A 100 -6.15 -14.50 16.30
N ALA A 101 -6.27 -14.20 15.01
CA ALA A 101 -7.03 -15.02 14.07
C ALA A 101 -6.46 -16.44 13.96
N ILE A 102 -5.13 -16.60 13.97
CA ILE A 102 -4.47 -17.93 14.00
C ILE A 102 -4.72 -18.61 15.35
N SER A 103 -4.59 -17.88 16.45
CA SER A 103 -4.67 -18.43 17.80
C SER A 103 -6.08 -18.88 18.17
N ALA A 104 -7.08 -18.02 17.97
CA ALA A 104 -8.46 -18.24 18.37
C ALA A 104 -9.34 -18.79 17.24
N GLY A 105 -8.83 -18.83 16.01
CA GLY A 105 -9.65 -19.07 14.83
C GLY A 105 -10.56 -17.89 14.55
N VAL A 106 -11.46 -18.05 13.57
CA VAL A 106 -12.45 -17.05 13.22
C VAL A 106 -13.85 -17.63 13.40
N LYS A 107 -14.56 -17.15 14.43
CA LYS A 107 -15.91 -17.60 14.77
C LYS A 107 -16.85 -17.47 13.57
N GLY A 108 -17.59 -18.54 13.27
CA GLY A 108 -18.53 -18.58 12.14
C GLY A 108 -17.87 -18.90 10.79
N THR A 109 -16.61 -19.35 10.78
CA THR A 109 -15.89 -19.79 9.58
C THR A 109 -15.23 -21.16 9.80
N ALA A 110 -14.67 -21.74 8.73
CA ALA A 110 -13.88 -22.96 8.82
C ALA A 110 -12.49 -22.76 9.45
N MET A 111 -12.04 -21.52 9.68
CA MET A 111 -10.75 -21.24 10.29
C MET A 111 -10.78 -21.56 11.78
N ARG A 112 -10.32 -22.76 12.13
CA ARG A 112 -10.23 -23.23 13.52
C ARG A 112 -9.12 -22.54 14.31
N ALA A 113 -9.21 -22.64 15.63
CA ALA A 113 -8.14 -22.22 16.53
C ALA A 113 -6.92 -23.15 16.42
N PHE A 114 -5.71 -22.58 16.45
CA PHE A 114 -4.45 -23.31 16.47
C PHE A 114 -3.68 -23.18 17.80
N ASN A 115 -4.22 -22.46 18.78
CA ASN A 115 -3.55 -22.26 20.08
C ASN A 115 -3.27 -23.56 20.87
N LYS A 116 -3.99 -24.65 20.58
CA LYS A 116 -3.76 -25.98 21.18
C LYS A 116 -2.72 -26.83 20.42
N ASP A 117 -2.50 -26.54 19.14
CA ASP A 117 -1.63 -27.36 18.27
C ASP A 117 -0.26 -26.74 18.04
N LEU A 118 -0.17 -25.41 18.15
CA LEU A 118 1.03 -24.63 17.86
C LEU A 118 1.43 -23.85 19.10
N THR A 119 2.73 -23.77 19.39
CA THR A 119 3.25 -22.87 20.43
C THR A 119 3.07 -21.41 20.04
N GLU A 120 3.21 -20.49 21.00
CA GLU A 120 3.15 -19.06 20.71
C GLU A 120 4.18 -18.63 19.66
N ASP A 121 5.44 -19.05 19.81
CA ASP A 121 6.50 -18.75 18.85
C ASP A 121 6.19 -19.29 17.44
N MET A 122 5.61 -20.48 17.34
CA MET A 122 5.18 -21.05 16.06
C MET A 122 4.11 -20.18 15.40
N ARG A 123 3.15 -19.68 16.17
CA ARG A 123 2.10 -18.78 15.65
C ARG A 123 2.67 -17.43 15.24
N TRP A 124 3.63 -16.87 15.97
CA TRP A 124 4.34 -15.65 15.56
C TRP A 124 5.18 -15.83 14.29
N ASN A 125 5.83 -16.99 14.12
CA ASN A 125 6.50 -17.32 12.87
C ASN A 125 5.52 -17.44 11.69
N LEU A 126 4.31 -17.98 11.91
CA LEU A 126 3.25 -17.98 10.89
C LEU A 126 2.82 -16.55 10.51
N VAL A 127 2.73 -15.62 11.47
CA VAL A 127 2.46 -14.20 11.17
C VAL A 127 3.55 -13.64 10.25
N ASN A 128 4.83 -13.87 10.56
CA ASN A 128 5.94 -13.44 9.71
C ASN A 128 5.83 -13.98 8.29
N TYR A 129 5.51 -15.28 8.14
CA TYR A 129 5.30 -15.85 6.81
C TYR A 129 4.09 -15.24 6.08
N VAL A 130 2.94 -15.10 6.74
CA VAL A 130 1.72 -14.53 6.14
C VAL A 130 1.94 -13.08 5.69
N LYS A 131 2.64 -12.27 6.49
CA LYS A 131 3.03 -10.90 6.12
C LYS A 131 4.00 -10.90 4.93
N ASN A 132 4.89 -11.89 4.87
CA ASN A 132 5.83 -12.07 3.77
C ASN A 132 5.18 -12.62 2.48
N LEU A 133 3.99 -13.23 2.53
CA LEU A 133 3.25 -13.63 1.32
C LEU A 133 2.87 -12.45 0.43
N ILE A 134 2.81 -11.25 1.00
CA ILE A 134 2.57 -10.00 0.28
C ILE A 134 3.86 -9.51 -0.41
N THR A 135 5.04 -9.92 0.07
CA THR A 135 6.35 -9.40 -0.36
C THR A 135 7.16 -10.37 -1.22
N THR A 136 6.85 -11.67 -1.24
CA THR A 136 7.57 -12.65 -2.07
C THR A 136 6.91 -12.89 -3.43
N ASP A 137 7.58 -12.40 -4.47
CA ASP A 137 7.58 -13.04 -5.79
C ASP A 137 8.21 -14.44 -5.64
N SER A 138 7.58 -15.47 -6.23
CA SER A 138 8.02 -16.86 -6.05
C SER A 138 9.36 -17.09 -6.79
N PRO A 139 10.36 -17.78 -6.20
CA PRO A 139 11.53 -18.24 -6.92
C PRO A 139 11.08 -19.39 -7.84
N GLY A 140 10.75 -19.07 -9.09
CA GLY A 140 10.21 -20.07 -10.02
C GLY A 140 9.66 -19.56 -11.35
N GLY A 141 9.96 -18.33 -11.76
CA GLY A 141 9.88 -17.93 -13.18
C GLY A 141 8.52 -18.07 -13.87
N LYS A 142 7.39 -18.08 -13.14
CA LYS A 142 6.07 -17.87 -13.74
C LYS A 142 5.62 -16.44 -13.43
N THR A 143 5.54 -15.64 -14.48
CA THR A 143 5.08 -14.24 -14.49
C THR A 143 3.79 -14.12 -13.71
N ILE A 144 3.80 -13.33 -12.63
CA ILE A 144 2.59 -12.93 -11.93
C ILE A 144 1.85 -11.97 -12.86
N GLU A 145 0.59 -12.25 -13.17
CA GLU A 145 -0.32 -11.23 -13.71
C GLU A 145 -0.56 -10.20 -12.59
N ARG A 146 0.29 -9.18 -12.52
CA ARG A 146 0.07 -8.01 -11.67
C ARG A 146 -1.10 -7.24 -12.27
N PRO A 147 -2.04 -6.75 -11.46
CA PRO A 147 -3.17 -6.00 -11.98
C PRO A 147 -2.64 -4.75 -12.70
N GLY A 148 -3.16 -4.49 -13.90
CA GLY A 148 -2.75 -3.36 -14.74
C GLY A 148 -1.68 -3.71 -15.78
N LYS A 149 -1.42 -2.76 -16.67
CA LYS A 149 -0.44 -2.90 -17.75
C LYS A 149 0.94 -2.50 -17.22
N GLN A 150 1.96 -3.33 -17.45
CA GLN A 150 3.35 -2.90 -17.23
C GLN A 150 3.67 -1.76 -18.18
N ILE A 151 4.05 -0.60 -17.65
CA ILE A 151 4.35 0.60 -18.45
C ILE A 151 5.86 0.90 -18.52
N ARG A 152 6.65 0.39 -17.55
CA ARG A 152 8.10 0.58 -17.51
C ARG A 152 8.76 -0.46 -16.61
N GLN A 153 10.00 -0.81 -16.94
CA GLN A 153 10.94 -1.45 -16.03
C GLN A 153 12.31 -0.80 -16.21
N THR A 154 13.02 -0.51 -15.13
CA THR A 154 14.35 0.10 -15.17
C THR A 154 15.19 -0.35 -13.98
N ASN A 155 16.51 -0.24 -14.10
CA ASN A 155 17.44 -0.49 -13.00
C ASN A 155 17.99 0.84 -12.50
N VAL A 156 17.85 1.11 -11.20
CA VAL A 156 18.40 2.28 -10.54
C VAL A 156 19.31 1.80 -9.41
N LYS A 157 20.62 2.02 -9.57
CA LYS A 157 21.67 1.40 -8.76
C LYS A 157 21.55 -0.14 -8.85
N GLU A 158 21.46 -0.82 -7.71
CA GLU A 158 21.27 -2.27 -7.59
C GLU A 158 19.79 -2.69 -7.56
N TYR A 159 18.86 -1.74 -7.66
CA TYR A 159 17.42 -2.01 -7.54
C TYR A 159 16.74 -2.03 -8.91
N THR A 160 15.82 -2.97 -9.10
CA THR A 160 14.91 -3.01 -10.24
C THR A 160 13.61 -2.32 -9.86
N LEU A 161 13.21 -1.30 -10.64
CA LEU A 161 11.93 -0.61 -10.53
C LEU A 161 11.01 -1.05 -11.66
N THR A 162 9.84 -1.59 -11.32
CA THR A 162 8.84 -2.02 -12.32
C THR A 162 7.51 -1.31 -12.07
N TYR A 163 7.01 -0.62 -13.09
CA TYR A 163 5.81 0.21 -13.01
C TYR A 163 4.62 -0.42 -13.72
N TYR A 164 3.47 -0.39 -13.06
CA TYR A 164 2.20 -0.84 -13.61
C TYR A 164 1.16 0.27 -13.52
N LEU A 165 0.34 0.40 -14.56
CA LEU A 165 -0.78 1.31 -14.61
C LEU A 165 -2.08 0.53 -14.72
N LEU A 166 -2.96 0.71 -13.75
CA LEU A 166 -4.30 0.15 -13.77
C LEU A 166 -5.25 1.24 -14.22
N ASN A 167 -6.14 0.91 -15.14
CA ASN A 167 -7.25 1.78 -15.50
C ASN A 167 -8.42 1.54 -14.53
N LEU A 168 -8.83 2.57 -13.79
CA LEU A 168 -9.92 2.45 -12.84
C LEU A 168 -11.30 2.51 -13.50
N SER A 169 -11.42 2.92 -14.76
CA SER A 169 -12.67 2.75 -15.51
C SER A 169 -12.98 1.27 -15.76
N GLU A 170 -11.95 0.42 -15.80
CA GLU A 170 -12.06 -1.05 -15.90
C GLU A 170 -12.22 -1.72 -14.53
N ARG A 171 -12.03 -0.97 -13.42
CA ARG A 171 -12.29 -1.44 -12.05
C ARG A 171 -13.74 -1.89 -11.87
N GLY A 172 -14.69 -1.36 -12.65
CA GLY A 172 -16.09 -1.79 -12.63
C GLY A 172 -16.27 -3.28 -12.97
N GLU A 173 -15.50 -3.80 -13.93
CA GLU A 173 -15.52 -5.22 -14.34
C GLU A 173 -14.80 -6.11 -13.30
N MET A 174 -13.69 -5.62 -12.73
CA MET A 174 -12.98 -6.28 -11.63
C MET A 174 -13.81 -6.32 -10.33
N MET A 175 -14.63 -5.30 -10.07
CA MET A 175 -15.52 -5.22 -8.90
C MET A 175 -16.80 -6.04 -9.10
N LYS A 176 -17.25 -6.29 -10.34
CA LYS A 176 -18.32 -7.27 -10.64
C LYS A 176 -17.93 -8.69 -10.23
N LEU A 177 -16.65 -9.06 -10.37
CA LEU A 177 -16.10 -10.32 -9.82
C LEU A 177 -16.11 -10.37 -8.27
N MET A 178 -16.53 -9.29 -7.60
CA MET A 178 -16.65 -9.18 -6.14
C MET A 178 -18.08 -8.87 -5.67
N GLU A 179 -19.11 -9.14 -6.50
CA GLU A 179 -20.51 -8.88 -6.14
C GLU A 179 -20.89 -9.51 -4.78
N GLY A 180 -21.39 -8.65 -3.88
CA GLY A 180 -21.92 -9.02 -2.56
C GLY A 180 -21.59 -8.04 -1.42
N HIS A 181 -20.66 -7.11 -1.60
CA HIS A 181 -20.23 -6.23 -0.51
C HIS A 181 -20.17 -4.75 -0.92
N SER A 182 -21.23 -4.01 -0.59
CA SER A 182 -21.17 -2.56 -0.51
C SER A 182 -20.17 -2.16 0.58
N VAL A 183 -19.03 -1.61 0.20
CA VAL A 183 -18.11 -0.95 1.14
C VAL A 183 -18.68 0.44 1.41
N LEU A 184 -19.46 0.56 2.49
CA LEU A 184 -19.90 1.86 3.00
C LEU A 184 -18.67 2.70 3.36
N GLY A 185 -18.54 3.88 2.77
CA GLY A 185 -17.64 4.93 3.25
C GLY A 185 -16.57 5.44 2.28
N MET A 186 -16.41 4.87 1.08
CA MET A 186 -15.63 5.56 0.04
C MET A 186 -16.50 6.63 -0.62
N LYS A 187 -16.21 7.91 -0.32
CA LYS A 187 -16.58 8.96 -1.28
C LYS A 187 -15.95 8.57 -2.61
N LYS A 188 -16.76 8.46 -3.67
CA LYS A 188 -16.26 8.53 -5.05
C LYS A 188 -15.39 9.78 -5.11
N GLY A 189 -14.06 9.63 -5.12
CA GLY A 189 -13.18 10.68 -5.61
C GLY A 189 -13.58 10.85 -7.06
N ALA A 190 -14.29 11.93 -7.38
CA ALA A 190 -14.97 12.11 -8.66
C ALA A 190 -14.02 12.12 -9.88
N ASP A 191 -12.70 12.15 -9.64
CA ASP A 191 -11.70 12.40 -10.68
C ASP A 191 -10.54 11.40 -10.77
N VAL A 192 -10.56 10.28 -10.04
CA VAL A 192 -9.49 9.27 -10.18
C VAL A 192 -9.76 8.37 -11.39
N THR A 193 -8.80 8.29 -12.33
CA THR A 193 -8.92 7.44 -13.52
C THR A 193 -7.97 6.27 -13.52
N ASN A 194 -6.84 6.38 -12.83
CA ASN A 194 -5.79 5.38 -12.88
C ASN A 194 -5.21 5.12 -11.50
N HIS A 195 -4.62 3.95 -11.34
CA HIS A 195 -3.82 3.61 -10.19
C HIS A 195 -2.42 3.24 -10.67
N LEU A 196 -1.43 4.03 -10.28
CA LEU A 196 -0.03 3.84 -10.66
C LEU A 196 0.69 3.10 -9.54
N MET A 197 1.35 2.00 -9.90
CA MET A 197 2.13 1.17 -8.98
C MET A 197 3.59 1.15 -9.39
N VAL A 198 4.49 1.13 -8.41
CA VAL A 198 5.91 0.79 -8.58
C VAL A 198 6.31 -0.35 -7.63
N TYR A 199 7.06 -1.30 -8.15
CA TYR A 199 7.67 -2.39 -7.39
C TYR A 199 9.17 -2.16 -7.33
N ILE A 200 9.75 -2.24 -6.13
CA ILE A 200 11.18 -2.04 -5.90
C ILE A 200 11.78 -3.37 -5.50
N GLN A 201 12.62 -3.95 -6.34
CA GLN A 201 13.23 -5.26 -6.11
C GLN A 201 14.75 -5.14 -5.99
N LYS A 202 15.35 -5.93 -5.10
CA LYS A 202 16.79 -6.18 -5.04
C LYS A 202 17.25 -7.15 -6.14
N PRO A 203 18.57 -7.33 -6.35
CA PRO A 203 19.09 -8.30 -7.32
C PRO A 203 18.63 -9.75 -7.05
N ASP A 204 18.31 -10.08 -5.80
CA ASP A 204 17.77 -11.38 -5.39
C ASP A 204 16.25 -11.51 -5.64
N GLY A 205 15.62 -10.49 -6.25
CA GLY A 205 14.19 -10.45 -6.57
C GLY A 205 13.29 -10.09 -5.39
N LYS A 206 13.83 -9.84 -4.19
CA LYS A 206 13.02 -9.48 -3.01
C LYS A 206 12.55 -8.03 -3.09
N ILE A 207 11.28 -7.83 -2.75
CA ILE A 207 10.68 -6.50 -2.63
C ILE A 207 11.24 -5.77 -1.42
N VAL A 208 11.53 -4.48 -1.58
CA VAL A 208 12.19 -3.67 -0.56
C VAL A 208 11.21 -2.64 0.01
N PRO A 209 11.11 -2.53 1.36
CA PRO A 209 10.31 -1.48 1.96
C PRO A 209 10.98 -0.11 1.78
N GLY A 210 10.19 0.92 1.50
CA GLY A 210 10.62 2.31 1.43
C GLY A 210 9.45 3.29 1.30
N ASP A 211 9.77 4.58 1.33
CA ASP A 211 8.84 5.67 1.08
C ASP A 211 8.84 6.06 -0.39
N VAL A 212 7.65 5.88 -0.95
CA VAL A 212 7.12 6.18 -2.27
C VAL A 212 6.58 7.59 -2.53
N ALA A 213 7.19 8.44 -3.36
CA ALA A 213 6.51 9.63 -3.89
C ALA A 213 6.50 9.63 -5.42
N PHE A 214 5.35 9.94 -6.02
CA PHE A 214 5.23 10.24 -7.44
C PHE A 214 5.05 11.73 -7.69
N LEU A 215 5.63 12.22 -8.78
CA LEU A 215 5.31 13.51 -9.39
C LEU A 215 4.89 13.24 -10.83
N LEU A 216 3.72 13.72 -11.21
CA LEU A 216 3.19 13.63 -12.56
C LEU A 216 3.10 15.03 -13.15
N ILE A 217 3.46 15.17 -14.42
CA ILE A 217 3.24 16.38 -15.22
C ILE A 217 2.35 15.97 -16.38
N ASP A 218 1.19 16.60 -16.50
CA ASP A 218 0.22 16.31 -17.54
C ASP A 218 0.61 16.95 -18.90
N PRO A 219 -0.11 16.63 -19.99
CA PRO A 219 0.18 17.18 -21.32
C PRO A 219 0.08 18.71 -21.40
N ASP A 220 -0.67 19.35 -20.50
CA ASP A 220 -0.83 20.80 -20.42
C ASP A 220 0.29 21.44 -19.57
N GLY A 221 1.20 20.64 -19.02
CA GLY A 221 2.34 21.07 -18.22
C GLY A 221 2.02 21.27 -16.74
N LYS A 222 0.83 20.88 -16.27
CA LYS A 222 0.46 20.97 -14.86
C LYS A 222 1.03 19.80 -14.08
N ASP A 223 1.63 20.09 -12.94
CA ASP A 223 2.21 19.09 -12.06
C ASP A 223 1.27 18.69 -10.90
N PHE A 224 1.45 17.45 -10.43
CA PHE A 224 0.77 16.88 -9.28
C PHE A 224 1.68 15.86 -8.60
N SER A 225 1.90 16.02 -7.30
CA SER A 225 2.65 15.06 -6.49
C SER A 225 1.76 14.32 -5.51
N THR A 226 2.04 13.03 -5.30
CA THR A 226 1.35 12.22 -4.30
C THR A 226 2.30 11.23 -3.62
N MET A 227 2.11 11.03 -2.32
CA MET A 227 2.70 9.91 -1.62
C MET A 227 1.97 8.62 -2.02
N THR A 228 2.69 7.52 -2.09
CA THR A 228 2.12 6.19 -2.36
C THR A 228 1.75 5.47 -1.07
N MET A 229 0.87 4.48 -1.19
CA MET A 229 0.60 3.51 -0.15
C MET A 229 1.19 2.16 -0.54
N GLY A 230 1.82 1.47 0.43
CA GLY A 230 2.28 0.10 0.23
C GLY A 230 1.09 -0.85 0.02
N MET A 231 1.07 -1.59 -1.10
CA MET A 231 0.04 -2.57 -1.41
C MET A 231 0.55 -3.66 -2.35
N TYR A 232 0.22 -4.93 -2.07
CA TYR A 232 0.57 -6.09 -2.90
C TYR A 232 2.08 -6.21 -3.23
N GLY A 233 2.96 -5.81 -2.30
CA GLY A 233 4.41 -5.81 -2.54
C GLY A 233 4.90 -4.65 -3.40
N GLY A 234 4.03 -3.71 -3.77
CA GLY A 234 4.39 -2.50 -4.48
C GLY A 234 3.93 -1.26 -3.72
N TYR A 235 4.13 -0.12 -4.37
CA TYR A 235 3.81 1.21 -3.88
C TYR A 235 2.87 1.86 -4.88
N GLY A 236 1.63 2.08 -4.46
CA GLY A 236 0.53 2.49 -5.33
C GLY A 236 -0.06 3.84 -4.95
N ALA A 237 -0.43 4.64 -5.93
CA ALA A 237 -1.21 5.85 -5.72
C ALA A 237 -2.32 5.99 -6.78
N ASP A 238 -3.46 6.50 -6.32
CA ASP A 238 -4.57 6.91 -7.18
C ASP A 238 -4.20 8.22 -7.88
N ILE A 239 -4.25 8.24 -9.21
CA ILE A 239 -3.86 9.38 -10.04
C ILE A 239 -4.92 9.69 -11.11
N ASN A 240 -4.91 10.92 -11.59
CA ASN A 240 -5.78 11.38 -12.66
C ASN A 240 -4.97 11.54 -13.95
N MET A 241 -5.32 10.77 -14.98
CA MET A 241 -4.72 10.80 -16.31
C MET A 241 -5.82 10.84 -17.39
N LYS A 242 -6.76 11.79 -17.27
CA LYS A 242 -7.89 11.97 -18.21
C LYS A 242 -7.50 12.55 -19.57
N ILE A 243 -6.46 13.39 -19.60
CA ILE A 243 -6.05 14.10 -20.80
C ILE A 243 -5.28 13.13 -21.69
N LYS A 244 -5.62 13.05 -22.97
CA LYS A 244 -4.82 12.26 -23.93
C LYS A 244 -3.52 12.99 -24.22
N GLY A 245 -2.43 12.24 -24.35
CA GLY A 245 -1.12 12.79 -24.67
C GLY A 245 -0.03 12.35 -23.71
N SER A 246 1.03 13.15 -23.67
CA SER A 246 2.30 12.82 -23.03
C SER A 246 2.31 13.24 -21.57
N TYR A 247 2.44 12.28 -20.66
CA TYR A 247 2.67 12.54 -19.23
C TYR A 247 4.13 12.29 -18.87
N THR A 248 4.73 13.18 -18.09
CA THR A 248 6.01 12.90 -17.42
C THR A 248 5.71 12.33 -16.03
N ILE A 249 6.29 11.19 -15.71
CA ILE A 249 6.17 10.51 -14.42
C ILE A 249 7.56 10.47 -13.78
N LYS A 250 7.67 10.99 -12.56
CA LYS A 250 8.86 10.90 -11.73
C LYS A 250 8.55 10.13 -10.45
N ALA A 251 9.45 9.25 -10.04
CA ALA A 251 9.38 8.54 -8.78
C ALA A 251 10.59 8.92 -7.92
N LYS A 252 10.33 9.26 -6.67
CA LYS A 252 11.35 9.44 -5.63
C LYS A 252 11.13 8.40 -4.55
N ILE A 253 12.17 7.61 -4.29
CA ILE A 253 12.10 6.46 -3.41
C ILE A 253 13.17 6.62 -2.32
N VAL A 254 12.77 6.46 -1.07
CA VAL A 254 13.68 6.41 0.07
C VAL A 254 13.56 5.05 0.74
N ILE A 255 14.64 4.26 0.70
CA ILE A 255 14.70 2.95 1.37
C ILE A 255 15.45 3.14 2.69
N GLU A 256 14.78 2.84 3.80
CA GLU A 256 15.37 2.88 5.13
C GLU A 256 15.93 1.50 5.51
N GLY A 257 17.23 1.44 5.80
CA GLY A 257 17.94 0.25 6.23
C GLY A 257 19.06 0.59 7.22
N ARG A 258 20.21 -0.09 7.13
CA ARG A 258 21.43 0.34 7.84
C ARG A 258 21.92 1.70 7.35
N ASP A 259 21.73 1.97 6.06
CA ASP A 259 22.00 3.25 5.39
C ASP A 259 20.73 3.71 4.65
N ILE A 260 20.57 5.02 4.48
CA ILE A 260 19.47 5.60 3.70
C ILE A 260 19.83 5.57 2.21
N VAL A 261 19.07 4.81 1.42
CA VAL A 261 19.24 4.76 -0.04
C VAL A 261 18.16 5.59 -0.71
N ARG A 262 18.57 6.58 -1.51
CA ARG A 262 17.67 7.37 -2.37
C ARG A 262 17.74 6.90 -3.81
N LEU A 263 16.60 6.62 -4.42
CA LEU A 263 16.46 6.30 -5.84
C LEU A 263 15.54 7.34 -6.49
N GLU A 264 15.87 7.72 -7.71
CA GLU A 264 15.05 8.60 -8.53
C GLU A 264 14.95 8.00 -9.94
N ASP A 265 13.76 8.09 -10.53
CA ASP A 265 13.50 7.68 -11.91
C ASP A 265 12.52 8.66 -12.55
N GLU A 266 12.68 8.89 -13.85
CA GLU A 266 11.86 9.82 -14.64
C GLU A 266 11.65 9.24 -16.04
N PHE A 267 10.39 9.26 -16.50
CA PHE A 267 10.04 8.77 -17.82
C PHE A 267 8.76 9.43 -18.35
N THR A 268 8.54 9.28 -19.65
CA THR A 268 7.32 9.75 -20.31
C THR A 268 6.40 8.58 -20.64
N PHE A 269 5.10 8.75 -20.44
CA PHE A 269 4.06 7.78 -20.77
C PHE A 269 3.01 8.42 -21.69
N GLN A 270 2.67 7.75 -22.79
CA GLN A 270 1.62 8.21 -23.72
C GLN A 270 0.27 7.61 -23.33
N MET A 271 -0.69 8.48 -23.02
CA MET A 271 -2.08 8.12 -22.74
C MET A 271 -2.90 8.24 -24.04
N ASN A 272 -3.42 7.10 -24.51
CA ASN A 272 -4.13 6.97 -25.79
C ASN A 272 -5.65 7.19 -25.66
#